data_AF-A0A936ZG25-F1
#
_entry.id   AF-A0A936ZG25-F1
#
_cell.length_a   1.000
_cell.length_b   1.000
_cell.length_c   1.000
_cell.angle_alpha   90.00
_cell.angle_beta   90.00
_cell.angle_gamma   90.00
#
_symmetry.space_group_name_H-M   'P 1'
#
loop_
_entity.id
_entity.type
_entity.pdbx_description
1 polymer ?
#
loop_
_entity_poly.entity_id
_entity_poly.type
_entity_poly.pdbx_seq_one_letter_code
_entity_poly.pdbx_strand_id
1 'polypeptide(L)'
;MDIENYQNPLFSVEKASEHVTAAMINLMQLTSRDGFSISKTDIKTIEQARDVSINTMQDFFAAMVEQSHARLSNLSEFAGMNFISLGDDCFSRSILTRWGLKKSAALGEKSMPFDLSVHPLETIQHLITHDFAGYLDPESLEYCQNKKIVLHKKLQVTFNHEVGEKYAKDNYAELINVYSKRVENFRAAIARAAPITFVFHNSDPTRQSPASVKSAWSKIRDHLNVDGVFLTCVNTWKAGIVVPTSCNADAYCELNVCYPYTNYVWHLPKDQFSAEGRLFEKTVVSYIKEAVRLYFNKEPTSVLAQSA
;
A
#
# COMPACT_ATOMS: atom_id res chain seq x y z
N MET A 1 0.83 -22.48 4.12
CA MET A 1 0.48 -21.80 5.37
C MET A 1 -1.03 -21.75 5.41
N ASP A 2 -1.62 -22.23 6.49
CA ASP A 2 -3.06 -22.24 6.69
C ASP A 2 -3.49 -20.84 7.17
N ILE A 3 -4.16 -20.08 6.30
CA ILE A 3 -4.58 -18.71 6.60
C ILE A 3 -5.72 -18.71 7.61
N GLU A 4 -6.60 -19.71 7.57
CA GLU A 4 -7.77 -19.83 8.46
C GLU A 4 -7.35 -19.99 9.92
N ASN A 5 -6.20 -20.63 10.15
CA ASN A 5 -5.67 -20.90 11.49
C ASN A 5 -4.46 -20.04 11.87
N TYR A 6 -4.12 -19.01 11.08
CA TYR A 6 -3.00 -18.13 11.39
C TYR A 6 -3.34 -17.17 12.57
N GLN A 7 -2.58 -17.26 13.66
CA GLN A 7 -2.73 -16.36 14.80
C GLN A 7 -1.78 -15.17 14.71
N ASN A 8 -2.31 -13.95 14.84
CA ASN A 8 -1.52 -12.72 14.86
C ASN A 8 -0.82 -12.58 16.23
N PRO A 9 0.52 -12.64 16.31
CA PRO A 9 1.23 -12.56 17.60
C PRO A 9 1.16 -11.16 18.25
N LEU A 10 0.75 -10.15 17.48
CA LEU A 10 0.69 -8.76 17.94
C LEU A 10 -0.65 -8.40 18.58
N PHE A 11 -1.69 -9.24 18.43
CA PHE A 11 -3.01 -8.96 18.98
C PHE A 11 -3.49 -10.13 19.83
N SER A 12 -3.86 -9.84 21.08
CA SER A 12 -4.54 -10.78 21.97
C SER A 12 -5.56 -10.01 22.83
N VAL A 13 -6.50 -10.73 23.44
CA VAL A 13 -7.50 -10.13 24.33
C VAL A 13 -6.81 -9.44 25.51
N GLU A 14 -5.77 -10.07 26.06
CA GLU A 14 -4.98 -9.56 27.19
C GLU A 14 -4.28 -8.25 26.81
N LYS A 15 -3.54 -8.22 25.68
CA LYS A 15 -2.86 -7.01 25.21
C LYS A 15 -3.84 -5.87 24.93
N ALA A 16 -4.99 -6.17 24.33
CA ALA A 16 -6.03 -5.16 24.08
C ALA A 16 -6.57 -4.59 25.41
N SER A 17 -6.86 -5.45 26.37
CA SER A 17 -7.32 -5.06 27.71
C SER A 17 -6.27 -4.23 28.46
N GLU A 18 -4.99 -4.60 28.39
CA GLU A 18 -3.88 -3.85 28.99
C GLU A 18 -3.79 -2.43 28.43
N HIS A 19 -3.86 -2.27 27.10
CA HIS A 19 -3.82 -0.97 26.46
C HIS A 19 -5.01 -0.07 26.82
N VAL A 20 -6.23 -0.62 26.82
CA VAL A 20 -7.43 0.12 27.24
C VAL A 20 -7.32 0.55 28.70
N THR A 21 -6.90 -0.36 29.58
CA THR A 21 -6.73 -0.08 31.01
C THR A 21 -5.71 1.02 31.24
N ALA A 22 -4.55 0.95 30.58
CA ALA A 22 -3.51 1.97 30.69
C ALA A 22 -4.00 3.37 30.24
N ALA A 23 -4.78 3.43 29.15
CA ALA A 23 -5.37 4.68 28.66
C ALA A 23 -6.37 5.26 29.69
N MET A 24 -7.21 4.42 30.29
CA MET A 24 -8.18 4.86 31.31
C MET A 24 -7.49 5.32 32.60
N ILE A 25 -6.43 4.64 33.06
CA ILE A 25 -5.63 5.07 34.21
C ILE A 25 -5.01 6.45 33.96
N ASN A 26 -4.47 6.69 32.76
CA ASN A 26 -3.92 7.99 32.40
C ASN A 26 -4.99 9.09 32.43
N LEU A 27 -6.18 8.83 31.87
CA LEU A 27 -7.30 9.77 31.94
C LEU A 27 -7.68 10.08 33.40
N MET A 28 -7.79 9.05 34.25
CA MET A 28 -8.06 9.24 35.69
C MET A 28 -6.99 10.09 36.37
N GLN A 29 -5.70 9.86 36.07
CA GLN A 29 -4.60 10.63 36.63
C GLN A 29 -4.70 12.11 36.29
N LEU A 30 -4.96 12.45 35.01
CA LEU A 30 -5.16 13.82 34.56
C LEU A 30 -6.31 14.50 35.30
N THR A 31 -7.37 13.76 35.59
CA THR A 31 -8.53 14.26 36.31
C THR A 31 -8.42 14.21 37.84
N SER A 32 -7.33 13.68 38.42
CA SER A 32 -7.25 13.43 39.87
C SER A 32 -6.46 14.46 40.67
N ARG A 33 -5.67 15.32 40.01
CA ARG A 33 -4.66 16.16 40.68
C ARG A 33 -4.94 17.65 40.59
N ASP A 34 -5.21 18.20 39.41
CA ASP A 34 -5.43 19.64 39.22
C ASP A 34 -6.77 19.87 38.49
N GLY A 35 -7.70 20.60 39.11
CA GLY A 35 -8.87 21.15 38.43
C GLY A 35 -10.13 20.27 38.35
N PHE A 36 -10.18 19.12 39.05
CA PHE A 36 -11.43 18.37 39.17
C PHE A 36 -12.37 19.03 40.18
N SER A 37 -13.09 20.04 39.70
CA SER A 37 -14.32 20.46 40.35
C SER A 37 -15.23 19.22 40.42
N ILE A 38 -15.75 18.91 41.61
CA ILE A 38 -16.73 17.81 41.81
C ILE A 38 -18.13 18.44 41.73
N SER A 39 -18.36 19.26 40.72
CA SER A 39 -19.70 19.80 40.50
C SER A 39 -20.58 18.73 39.85
N LYS A 40 -21.90 18.91 39.94
CA LYS A 40 -22.84 18.08 39.18
C LYS A 40 -22.60 18.14 37.67
N THR A 41 -22.08 19.27 37.18
CA THR A 41 -21.71 19.45 35.77
C THR A 41 -20.53 18.57 35.39
N ASP A 42 -19.54 18.45 36.27
CA ASP A 42 -18.37 17.61 36.03
C ASP A 42 -18.75 16.13 36.03
N ILE A 43 -19.61 15.70 36.96
CA ILE A 43 -20.18 14.33 36.98
C ILE A 43 -20.88 14.03 35.65
N LYS A 44 -21.77 14.91 35.19
CA LYS A 44 -22.47 14.73 33.90
C LYS A 44 -21.50 14.67 32.72
N THR A 45 -20.44 15.47 32.74
CA THR A 45 -19.40 15.48 31.69
C THR A 45 -18.63 14.15 31.66
N ILE A 46 -18.31 13.58 32.83
CA ILE A 46 -17.68 12.25 32.93
C ILE A 46 -18.60 11.17 32.37
N GLU A 47 -19.90 11.20 32.72
CA GLU A 47 -20.89 10.24 32.19
C GLU A 47 -21.01 10.32 30.67
N GLN A 48 -21.07 11.53 30.11
CA GLN A 48 -21.06 11.75 28.66
C GLN A 48 -19.76 11.24 28.02
N ALA A 49 -18.61 11.53 28.61
CA ALA A 49 -17.31 11.08 28.12
C ALA A 49 -17.18 9.55 28.15
N ARG A 50 -17.71 8.88 29.18
CA ARG A 50 -17.82 7.42 29.26
C ARG A 50 -18.61 6.87 28.08
N ASP A 51 -19.81 7.39 27.86
CA ASP A 51 -20.71 6.86 26.82
C ASP A 51 -20.11 7.06 25.41
N VAL A 52 -19.53 8.23 25.13
CA VAL A 52 -18.83 8.51 23.88
C VAL A 52 -17.61 7.59 23.71
N SER A 53 -16.85 7.36 24.78
CA SER A 53 -15.65 6.51 24.74
C SER A 53 -16.00 5.04 24.49
N ILE A 54 -17.08 4.52 25.10
CA ILE A 54 -17.59 3.17 24.85
C ILE A 54 -17.97 3.01 23.38
N ASN A 55 -18.77 3.94 22.83
CA ASN A 55 -19.18 3.89 21.43
C ASN A 55 -17.97 3.97 20.49
N THR A 56 -17.02 4.87 20.77
CA THR A 56 -15.80 5.01 19.98
C THR A 56 -14.97 3.72 19.97
N MET A 57 -14.80 3.07 21.12
CA MET A 57 -14.09 1.78 21.20
C MET A 57 -14.82 0.68 20.42
N GLN A 58 -16.15 0.61 20.55
CA GLN A 58 -16.98 -0.34 19.80
C GLN A 58 -16.81 -0.14 18.29
N ASP A 59 -16.84 1.10 17.80
CA ASP A 59 -16.65 1.42 16.39
C ASP A 59 -15.27 1.00 15.87
N PHE A 60 -14.21 1.20 16.67
CA PHE A 60 -12.87 0.74 16.30
C PHE A 60 -12.78 -0.79 16.24
N PHE A 61 -13.32 -1.52 17.22
CA PHE A 61 -13.33 -2.98 17.17
C PHE A 61 -14.17 -3.51 16.00
N ALA A 62 -15.33 -2.91 15.73
CA ALA A 62 -16.15 -3.26 14.58
C ALA A 62 -15.40 -3.05 13.26
N ALA A 63 -14.69 -1.92 13.12
CA ALA A 63 -13.86 -1.65 11.95
C ALA A 63 -12.69 -2.64 11.80
N MET A 64 -12.05 -3.05 12.91
CA MET A 64 -10.99 -4.07 12.89
C MET A 64 -11.51 -5.44 12.45
N VAL A 65 -12.69 -5.84 12.94
CA VAL A 65 -13.34 -7.10 12.55
C VAL A 65 -13.72 -7.07 11.06
N GLU A 66 -14.35 -5.98 10.60
CA GLU A 66 -14.70 -5.80 9.19
C GLU A 66 -13.47 -5.88 8.29
N GLN A 67 -12.40 -5.15 8.62
CA GLN A 67 -11.17 -5.17 7.85
C GLN A 67 -10.52 -6.55 7.84
N SER A 68 -10.58 -7.29 8.95
CA SER A 68 -10.06 -8.65 9.04
C SER A 68 -10.82 -9.62 8.14
N HIS A 69 -12.16 -9.53 8.11
CA HIS A 69 -12.99 -10.31 7.18
C HIS A 69 -12.69 -9.97 5.72
N ALA A 70 -12.61 -8.68 5.39
CA ALA A 70 -12.26 -8.25 4.03
C ALA A 70 -10.88 -8.78 3.61
N ARG A 71 -9.89 -8.70 4.52
CA ARG A 71 -8.54 -9.21 4.29
C ARG A 71 -8.53 -10.72 4.06
N LEU A 72 -9.24 -11.50 4.88
CA LEU A 72 -9.34 -12.95 4.72
C LEU A 72 -9.99 -13.32 3.39
N SER A 73 -11.13 -12.69 3.07
CA SER A 73 -11.84 -12.89 1.80
C SER A 73 -10.95 -12.60 0.60
N ASN A 74 -10.23 -11.48 0.61
CA ASN A 74 -9.35 -11.10 -0.50
C ASN A 74 -8.14 -12.02 -0.64
N LEU A 75 -7.53 -12.45 0.48
CA LEU A 75 -6.41 -13.39 0.44
C LEU A 75 -6.80 -14.74 -0.15
N SER A 76 -8.03 -15.19 0.10
CA SER A 76 -8.59 -16.40 -0.52
C SER A 76 -8.94 -16.18 -1.99
N GLU A 77 -9.67 -15.10 -2.30
CA GLU A 77 -10.16 -14.80 -3.65
C GLU A 77 -9.01 -14.66 -4.65
N PHE A 78 -7.92 -13.99 -4.26
CA PHE A 78 -6.81 -13.66 -5.16
C PHE A 78 -5.53 -14.48 -4.89
N ALA A 79 -5.64 -15.63 -4.21
CA ALA A 79 -4.48 -16.44 -3.80
C ALA A 79 -3.57 -16.88 -4.97
N GLY A 80 -4.12 -17.01 -6.19
CA GLY A 80 -3.42 -17.43 -7.41
C GLY A 80 -2.79 -16.29 -8.22
N MET A 81 -2.83 -15.05 -7.74
CA MET A 81 -2.36 -13.88 -8.46
C MET A 81 -1.18 -13.20 -7.77
N ASN A 82 -0.34 -12.52 -8.55
CA ASN A 82 0.75 -11.69 -8.04
C ASN A 82 0.38 -10.21 -8.14
N PHE A 83 0.26 -9.55 -6.99
CA PHE A 83 0.16 -8.09 -6.93
C PHE A 83 1.54 -7.46 -6.76
N ILE A 84 2.00 -6.72 -7.76
CA ILE A 84 3.31 -6.07 -7.77
C ILE A 84 3.11 -4.56 -7.68
N SER A 85 3.57 -3.97 -6.59
CA SER A 85 3.61 -2.51 -6.45
C SER A 85 4.67 -1.90 -7.37
N LEU A 86 4.29 -0.82 -8.03
CA LEU A 86 5.18 0.12 -8.70
C LEU A 86 5.20 1.39 -7.85
N GLY A 87 6.39 1.94 -7.63
CA GLY A 87 6.67 2.69 -6.40
C GLY A 87 6.99 4.17 -6.55
N ASP A 88 6.04 5.02 -6.90
CA ASP A 88 6.19 6.47 -6.63
C ASP A 88 6.07 6.80 -5.13
N ASP A 89 5.48 5.88 -4.35
CA ASP A 89 5.52 5.83 -2.90
C ASP A 89 5.17 4.41 -2.39
N CYS A 90 5.05 4.25 -1.07
CA CYS A 90 4.71 2.99 -0.42
C CYS A 90 3.20 2.66 -0.41
N PHE A 91 2.34 3.47 -1.05
CA PHE A 91 0.88 3.32 -1.02
C PHE A 91 0.44 1.99 -1.62
N SER A 92 0.94 1.70 -2.82
CA SER A 92 0.59 0.51 -3.60
C SER A 92 0.95 -0.78 -2.86
N ARG A 93 2.04 -0.82 -2.09
CA ARG A 93 2.33 -1.97 -1.22
C ARG A 93 1.43 -2.00 0.02
N SER A 94 1.31 -0.86 0.71
CA SER A 94 0.72 -0.78 2.05
C SER A 94 -0.76 -1.10 2.04
N ILE A 95 -1.51 -0.50 1.11
CA ILE A 95 -2.96 -0.71 1.02
C ILE A 95 -3.29 -2.12 0.55
N LEU A 96 -2.57 -2.65 -0.45
CA LEU A 96 -2.78 -4.02 -0.91
C LEU A 96 -2.53 -5.05 0.20
N THR A 97 -1.49 -4.83 1.01
CA THR A 97 -1.18 -5.73 2.15
C THR A 97 -2.23 -5.65 3.25
N ARG A 98 -2.66 -4.43 3.59
CA ARG A 98 -3.61 -4.16 4.66
C ARG A 98 -4.99 -4.76 4.36
N TRP A 99 -5.41 -4.71 3.10
CA TRP A 99 -6.69 -5.22 2.65
C TRP A 99 -6.62 -6.63 2.05
N GLY A 100 -5.47 -7.30 2.10
CA GLY A 100 -5.35 -8.71 1.74
C GLY A 100 -5.31 -9.04 0.26
N LEU A 101 -5.07 -8.06 -0.62
CA LEU A 101 -4.76 -8.34 -2.03
C LEU A 101 -3.31 -8.84 -2.18
N LYS A 102 -2.40 -8.35 -1.34
CA LYS A 102 -1.01 -8.82 -1.24
C LYS A 102 -0.80 -9.47 0.12
N LYS A 103 -0.05 -10.58 0.17
CA LYS A 103 0.33 -11.20 1.44
C LYS A 103 1.25 -10.26 2.21
N SER A 104 1.24 -10.34 3.54
CA SER A 104 2.26 -9.68 4.36
C SER A 104 3.54 -10.52 4.41
N ALA A 105 4.67 -9.90 4.80
CA ALA A 105 5.92 -10.63 5.04
C ALA A 105 5.75 -11.78 6.05
N ALA A 106 4.93 -11.59 7.08
CA ALA A 106 4.58 -12.63 8.06
C ALA A 106 3.83 -13.84 7.44
N LEU A 107 3.23 -13.67 6.26
CA LEU A 107 2.58 -14.72 5.47
C LEU A 107 3.47 -15.21 4.31
N GLY A 108 4.77 -14.88 4.34
CA GLY A 108 5.76 -15.32 3.37
C GLY A 108 5.89 -14.45 2.11
N GLU A 109 5.23 -13.28 2.06
CA GLU A 109 5.41 -12.36 0.92
C GLU A 109 6.84 -11.85 0.86
N LYS A 110 7.48 -12.06 -0.29
CA LYS A 110 8.80 -11.53 -0.56
C LYS A 110 8.70 -10.10 -1.08
N SER A 111 9.53 -9.20 -0.56
CA SER A 111 9.63 -7.85 -1.11
C SER A 111 10.32 -7.86 -2.49
N MET A 112 9.89 -6.92 -3.33
CA MET A 112 10.34 -6.62 -4.69
C MET A 112 11.00 -5.22 -4.73
N PRO A 113 11.65 -4.82 -5.84
CA PRO A 113 12.54 -3.66 -5.86
C PRO A 113 11.88 -2.33 -5.56
N PHE A 114 10.58 -2.21 -5.85
CA PHE A 114 9.80 -0.99 -5.64
C PHE A 114 9.01 -1.03 -4.33
N ASP A 115 9.16 -2.09 -3.54
CA ASP A 115 8.60 -2.15 -2.20
C ASP A 115 9.46 -1.36 -1.23
N LEU A 116 8.83 -0.56 -0.37
CA LEU A 116 9.49 0.15 0.73
C LEU A 116 10.60 1.12 0.25
N SER A 117 10.38 1.71 -0.93
CA SER A 117 11.25 2.70 -1.55
C SER A 117 10.42 3.64 -2.41
N VAL A 118 11.04 4.76 -2.82
CA VAL A 118 10.43 5.75 -3.73
C VAL A 118 11.25 5.80 -5.01
N HIS A 119 10.58 5.56 -6.12
CA HIS A 119 11.08 5.49 -7.49
C HIS A 119 10.16 6.30 -8.42
N PRO A 120 10.68 7.36 -9.06
CA PRO A 120 9.94 8.06 -10.10
C PRO A 120 9.52 7.13 -11.23
N LEU A 121 8.42 7.44 -11.93
CA LEU A 121 7.89 6.60 -13.02
C LEU A 121 8.92 6.32 -14.11
N GLU A 122 9.68 7.33 -14.52
CA GLU A 122 10.73 7.20 -15.52
C GLU A 122 11.84 6.25 -15.07
N THR A 123 12.15 6.23 -13.77
CA THR A 123 13.10 5.30 -13.17
C THR A 123 12.54 3.90 -13.12
N ILE A 124 11.26 3.72 -12.76
CA ILE A 124 10.60 2.40 -12.80
C ILE A 124 10.66 1.83 -14.21
N GLN A 125 10.28 2.63 -15.21
CA GLN A 125 10.34 2.24 -16.61
C GLN A 125 11.78 1.87 -17.00
N HIS A 126 12.75 2.75 -16.71
CA HIS A 126 14.17 2.50 -17.04
C HIS A 126 14.70 1.21 -16.40
N LEU A 127 14.47 1.03 -15.10
CA LEU A 127 14.94 -0.13 -14.36
C LEU A 127 14.35 -1.42 -14.91
N ILE A 128 13.06 -1.45 -15.23
CA ILE A 128 12.47 -2.67 -15.81
C ILE A 128 13.00 -2.91 -17.22
N THR A 129 13.02 -1.90 -18.09
CA THR A 129 13.40 -2.10 -19.50
C THR A 129 14.90 -2.31 -19.74
N HIS A 130 15.74 -2.07 -18.74
CA HIS A 130 17.20 -2.28 -18.79
C HIS A 130 17.66 -3.30 -17.75
N ASP A 131 16.78 -4.19 -17.28
CA ASP A 131 17.07 -5.26 -16.32
C ASP A 131 17.87 -4.79 -15.09
N PHE A 132 17.44 -3.67 -14.51
CA PHE A 132 18.00 -3.01 -13.33
C PHE A 132 19.47 -2.60 -13.48
N ALA A 133 19.94 -2.37 -14.72
CA ALA A 133 21.29 -1.88 -14.99
C ALA A 133 21.61 -0.60 -14.19
N GLY A 134 22.76 -0.60 -13.51
CA GLY A 134 23.24 0.53 -12.72
C GLY A 134 22.47 0.81 -11.43
N TYR A 135 21.41 0.05 -11.10
CA TYR A 135 20.55 0.32 -9.95
C TYR A 135 21.28 0.23 -8.60
N LEU A 136 22.23 -0.70 -8.50
CA LEU A 136 22.98 -0.99 -7.28
C LEU A 136 24.46 -0.61 -7.41
N ASP A 137 24.77 0.30 -8.33
CA ASP A 137 26.10 0.86 -8.49
C ASP A 137 26.47 1.71 -7.25
N PRO A 138 27.46 1.30 -6.44
CA PRO A 138 27.84 2.01 -5.23
C PRO A 138 28.26 3.46 -5.46
N GLU A 139 28.84 3.79 -6.63
CA GLU A 139 29.26 5.16 -6.96
C GLU A 139 28.06 6.11 -7.15
N SER A 140 26.92 5.53 -7.50
CA SER A 140 25.66 6.24 -7.71
C SER A 140 24.82 6.36 -6.43
N LEU A 141 25.25 5.72 -5.32
CA LEU A 141 24.61 5.78 -4.01
C LEU A 141 25.20 6.89 -3.14
N GLU A 142 24.36 7.48 -2.30
CA GLU A 142 24.74 8.54 -1.35
C GLU A 142 23.96 8.39 -0.04
N TYR A 143 24.66 8.48 1.09
CA TYR A 143 24.01 8.54 2.39
C TYR A 143 23.64 9.98 2.78
N CYS A 144 22.35 10.22 3.00
CA CYS A 144 21.84 11.52 3.46
C CYS A 144 21.83 11.57 4.99
N GLN A 145 22.83 12.22 5.59
CA GLN A 145 22.99 12.28 7.07
C GLN A 145 21.75 12.83 7.79
N ASN A 146 21.12 13.87 7.23
CA ASN A 146 19.96 14.54 7.86
C ASN A 146 18.72 13.63 7.94
N LYS A 147 18.53 12.79 6.93
CA LYS A 147 17.39 11.85 6.86
C LYS A 147 17.76 10.45 7.35
N LYS A 148 19.05 10.17 7.52
CA LYS A 148 19.62 8.86 7.87
C LYS A 148 19.18 7.75 6.90
N ILE A 149 19.16 8.04 5.60
CA ILE A 149 18.75 7.10 4.55
C ILE A 149 19.72 7.16 3.37
N VAL A 150 19.70 6.14 2.52
CA VAL A 150 20.45 6.13 1.27
C VAL A 150 19.58 6.67 0.12
N LEU A 151 20.21 7.39 -0.79
CA LEU A 151 19.65 7.93 -2.02
C LEU A 151 20.42 7.39 -3.22
N HIS A 152 19.75 7.24 -4.35
CA HIS A 152 20.41 7.01 -5.63
C HIS A 152 20.45 8.32 -6.43
N LYS A 153 21.64 8.92 -6.58
CA LYS A 153 21.81 10.26 -7.16
C LYS A 153 21.30 10.38 -8.60
N LYS A 154 21.63 9.40 -9.44
CA LYS A 154 21.29 9.43 -10.88
C LYS A 154 19.81 9.09 -11.16
N LEU A 155 19.30 8.03 -10.55
CA LEU A 155 17.94 7.53 -10.72
C LEU A 155 16.90 8.18 -9.80
N GLN A 156 17.31 9.12 -8.94
CA GLN A 156 16.46 9.82 -7.99
C GLN A 156 15.63 8.88 -7.08
N VAL A 157 16.20 7.71 -6.74
CA VAL A 157 15.55 6.74 -5.84
C VAL A 157 15.82 7.10 -4.40
N THR A 158 14.80 7.00 -3.55
CA THR A 158 14.95 7.10 -2.10
C THR A 158 14.69 5.75 -1.44
N PHE A 159 15.69 5.26 -0.70
CA PHE A 159 15.59 4.04 0.10
C PHE A 159 15.10 4.39 1.52
N ASN A 160 13.86 4.89 1.61
CA ASN A 160 13.33 5.55 2.82
C ASN A 160 13.05 4.59 4.00
N HIS A 161 13.09 3.28 3.78
CA HIS A 161 12.94 2.28 4.84
C HIS A 161 14.28 1.66 5.28
N GLU A 162 15.35 1.89 4.53
CA GLU A 162 16.70 1.48 4.87
C GLU A 162 17.38 2.58 5.69
N VAL A 163 16.90 2.71 6.94
CA VAL A 163 17.32 3.77 7.87
C VAL A 163 18.58 3.38 8.64
N GLY A 164 19.53 4.31 8.71
CA GLY A 164 20.74 4.24 9.53
C GLY A 164 22.02 3.95 8.75
N GLU A 165 23.15 4.26 9.39
CA GLU A 165 24.49 4.21 8.77
C GLU A 165 24.91 2.81 8.32
N LYS A 166 24.33 1.75 8.89
CA LYS A 166 24.65 0.36 8.50
C LYS A 166 24.46 0.12 6.99
N TYR A 167 23.48 0.78 6.37
CA TYR A 167 23.22 0.67 4.93
C TYR A 167 24.20 1.46 4.06
N ALA A 168 25.02 2.33 4.66
CA ALA A 168 26.06 3.12 3.99
C ALA A 168 27.48 2.58 4.21
N LYS A 169 27.64 1.59 5.10
CA LYS A 169 28.94 0.96 5.39
C LYS A 169 29.37 0.03 4.26
N ASP A 170 30.67 -0.24 4.20
CA ASP A 170 31.27 -1.25 3.34
C ASP A 170 30.82 -1.13 1.88
N ASN A 171 30.85 0.10 1.35
CA ASN A 171 30.39 0.42 0.01
C ASN A 171 28.94 0.00 -0.25
N TYR A 172 28.05 0.29 0.71
CA TYR A 172 26.62 0.00 0.68
C TYR A 172 26.26 -1.51 0.63
N ALA A 173 27.14 -2.40 1.11
CA ALA A 173 26.97 -3.85 0.97
C ALA A 173 25.62 -4.38 1.51
N GLU A 174 25.15 -3.91 2.66
CA GLU A 174 23.86 -4.36 3.22
C GLU A 174 22.68 -3.95 2.34
N LEU A 175 22.69 -2.70 1.83
CA LEU A 175 21.66 -2.20 0.93
C LEU A 175 21.64 -2.99 -0.38
N ILE A 176 22.82 -3.18 -0.99
CA ILE A 176 22.97 -3.94 -2.24
C ILE A 176 22.45 -5.36 -2.06
N ASN A 177 22.83 -6.05 -0.97
CA ASN A 177 22.32 -7.40 -0.68
C ASN A 177 20.79 -7.45 -0.55
N VAL A 178 20.18 -6.45 0.12
CA VAL A 178 18.72 -6.36 0.24
C VAL A 178 18.06 -6.21 -1.13
N TYR A 179 18.52 -5.25 -1.93
CA TYR A 179 17.87 -4.94 -3.20
C TYR A 179 18.21 -5.94 -4.31
N SER A 180 19.38 -6.57 -4.33
CA SER A 180 19.68 -7.70 -5.23
C SER A 180 18.67 -8.82 -5.05
N LYS A 181 18.38 -9.22 -3.80
CA LYS A 181 17.35 -10.22 -3.50
C LYS A 181 15.96 -9.77 -3.93
N ARG A 182 15.62 -8.49 -3.74
CA ARG A 182 14.35 -7.93 -4.20
C ARG A 182 14.23 -8.00 -5.73
N VAL A 183 15.30 -7.69 -6.47
CA VAL A 183 15.35 -7.80 -7.94
C VAL A 183 15.17 -9.25 -8.39
N GLU A 184 15.85 -10.19 -7.73
CA GLU A 184 15.66 -11.62 -7.98
C GLU A 184 14.20 -12.06 -7.72
N ASN A 185 13.58 -11.59 -6.65
CA ASN A 185 12.18 -11.88 -6.36
C ASN A 185 11.23 -11.35 -7.43
N PHE A 186 11.50 -10.15 -7.96
CA PHE A 186 10.75 -9.59 -9.08
C PHE A 186 10.88 -10.45 -10.33
N ARG A 187 12.12 -10.75 -10.75
CA ARG A 187 12.39 -11.62 -11.91
C ARG A 187 11.68 -12.98 -11.76
N ALA A 188 11.76 -13.58 -10.58
CA ALA A 188 11.09 -14.83 -10.27
C ALA A 188 9.55 -14.72 -10.27
N ALA A 189 8.98 -13.56 -9.95
CA ALA A 189 7.54 -13.33 -10.03
C ALA A 189 7.07 -13.16 -11.47
N ILE A 190 7.82 -12.43 -12.30
CA ILE A 190 7.55 -12.27 -13.74
C ILE A 190 7.65 -13.61 -14.48
N ALA A 191 8.65 -14.44 -14.15
CA ALA A 191 8.86 -15.73 -14.80
C ALA A 191 7.81 -16.80 -14.43
N ARG A 192 6.92 -16.54 -13.46
CA ARG A 192 5.84 -17.47 -13.11
C ARG A 192 4.67 -17.31 -14.08
N ALA A 193 4.02 -18.42 -14.41
CA ALA A 193 2.79 -18.43 -15.20
C ALA A 193 1.54 -17.90 -14.45
N ALA A 194 1.70 -17.29 -13.28
CA ALA A 194 0.59 -16.77 -12.49
C ALA A 194 0.21 -15.37 -13.00
N PRO A 195 -1.09 -15.02 -13.10
CA PRO A 195 -1.54 -13.68 -13.43
C PRO A 195 -0.87 -12.58 -12.58
N ILE A 196 -0.45 -11.48 -13.21
CA ILE A 196 0.22 -10.37 -12.53
C ILE A 196 -0.61 -9.10 -12.68
N THR A 197 -0.91 -8.48 -11.55
CA THR A 197 -1.45 -7.11 -11.49
C THR A 197 -0.38 -6.19 -10.91
N PHE A 198 0.12 -5.31 -11.76
CA PHE A 198 0.89 -4.16 -11.33
C PHE A 198 -0.05 -3.10 -10.75
N VAL A 199 0.35 -2.47 -9.65
CA VAL A 199 -0.39 -1.39 -9.03
C VAL A 199 0.52 -0.19 -8.86
N PHE A 200 0.19 0.90 -9.54
CA PHE A 200 0.92 2.16 -9.47
C PHE A 200 0.07 3.20 -8.75
N HIS A 201 0.64 3.91 -7.78
CA HIS A 201 0.00 5.06 -7.16
C HIS A 201 0.64 6.33 -7.69
N ASN A 202 -0.19 7.22 -8.23
CA ASN A 202 0.20 8.54 -8.68
C ASN A 202 -0.30 9.57 -7.67
N SER A 203 0.60 10.01 -6.77
CA SER A 203 0.26 10.89 -5.66
C SER A 203 0.11 12.37 -6.07
N ASP A 204 0.59 12.72 -7.27
CA ASP A 204 0.47 14.06 -7.86
C ASP A 204 0.20 13.97 -9.38
N PRO A 205 -1.05 13.68 -9.78
CA PRO A 205 -1.40 13.54 -11.19
C PRO A 205 -1.24 14.83 -12.01
N THR A 206 -1.01 15.99 -11.37
CA THR A 206 -0.70 17.25 -12.07
C THR A 206 0.74 17.27 -12.60
N ARG A 207 1.67 16.59 -11.91
CA ARG A 207 3.06 16.45 -12.35
C ARG A 207 3.24 15.28 -13.29
N GLN A 208 2.49 14.21 -13.06
CA GLN A 208 2.56 12.99 -13.84
C GLN A 208 1.23 12.69 -14.51
N SER A 209 1.13 13.08 -15.79
CA SER A 209 -0.11 12.89 -16.54
C SER A 209 -0.46 11.40 -16.73
N PRO A 210 -1.75 11.04 -16.80
CA PRO A 210 -2.18 9.69 -17.16
C PRO A 210 -1.58 9.18 -18.49
N ALA A 211 -1.33 10.07 -19.45
CA ALA A 211 -0.69 9.73 -20.72
C ALA A 211 0.77 9.27 -20.53
N SER A 212 1.51 9.90 -19.61
CA SER A 212 2.87 9.49 -19.26
C SER A 212 2.89 8.09 -18.64
N VAL A 213 1.94 7.80 -17.74
CA VAL A 213 1.78 6.46 -17.13
C VAL A 213 1.47 5.41 -18.19
N LYS A 214 0.52 5.68 -19.10
CA LYS A 214 0.16 4.77 -20.20
C LYS A 214 1.35 4.50 -21.13
N SER A 215 2.13 5.53 -21.47
CA SER A 215 3.33 5.40 -22.30
C SER A 215 4.41 4.55 -21.63
N ALA A 216 4.69 4.81 -20.35
CA ALA A 216 5.65 4.02 -19.58
C ALA A 216 5.20 2.56 -19.45
N TRP A 217 3.91 2.34 -19.18
CA TRP A 217 3.33 1.00 -19.10
C TRP A 217 3.44 0.22 -20.41
N SER A 218 3.17 0.85 -21.55
CA SER A 218 3.35 0.18 -22.85
C SER A 218 4.77 -0.35 -23.00
N LYS A 219 5.78 0.48 -22.74
CA LYS A 219 7.19 0.07 -22.84
C LYS A 219 7.57 -1.04 -21.86
N ILE A 220 7.07 -0.95 -20.62
CA ILE A 220 7.27 -2.00 -19.61
C ILE A 220 6.65 -3.31 -20.09
N ARG A 221 5.38 -3.29 -20.49
CA ARG A 221 4.66 -4.47 -20.96
C ARG A 221 5.34 -5.10 -22.18
N ASP A 222 5.71 -4.29 -23.16
CA ASP A 222 6.37 -4.74 -24.39
C ASP A 222 7.74 -5.36 -24.08
N HIS A 223 8.48 -4.82 -23.10
CA HIS A 223 9.75 -5.39 -22.64
C HIS A 223 9.57 -6.71 -21.87
N LEU A 224 8.59 -6.77 -20.96
CA LEU A 224 8.34 -7.96 -20.17
C LEU A 224 7.92 -9.14 -21.06
N ASN A 225 7.20 -8.86 -22.17
CA ASN A 225 6.80 -9.83 -23.19
C ASN A 225 6.18 -11.11 -22.59
N VAL A 226 5.29 -10.92 -21.62
CA VAL A 226 4.55 -11.99 -20.93
C VAL A 226 3.05 -11.71 -21.02
N ASP A 227 2.27 -12.76 -21.20
CA ASP A 227 0.82 -12.71 -21.14
C ASP A 227 0.32 -12.57 -19.69
N GLY A 228 -0.93 -12.13 -19.53
CA GLY A 228 -1.56 -12.07 -18.21
C GLY A 228 -0.98 -11.01 -17.28
N VAL A 229 -0.45 -9.91 -17.85
CA VAL A 229 0.00 -8.74 -17.10
C VAL A 229 -0.96 -7.57 -17.27
N PHE A 230 -1.34 -6.97 -16.15
CA PHE A 230 -2.30 -5.87 -16.10
C PHE A 230 -1.79 -4.75 -15.20
N LEU A 231 -2.08 -3.48 -15.54
CA LEU A 231 -1.76 -2.34 -14.68
C LEU A 231 -3.04 -1.68 -14.16
N THR A 232 -3.14 -1.53 -12.85
CA THR A 232 -4.06 -0.58 -12.21
C THR A 232 -3.31 0.65 -11.72
N CYS A 233 -3.73 1.84 -12.15
CA CYS A 233 -3.22 3.12 -11.71
C CYS A 233 -4.21 3.78 -10.76
N VAL A 234 -3.75 4.23 -9.59
CA VAL A 234 -4.55 5.01 -8.64
C VAL A 234 -4.02 6.44 -8.67
N ASN A 235 -4.77 7.35 -9.30
CA ASN A 235 -4.47 8.77 -9.34
C ASN A 235 -5.18 9.48 -8.19
N THR A 236 -4.40 9.97 -7.22
CA THR A 236 -4.94 10.62 -6.03
C THR A 236 -4.76 12.14 -6.12
N TRP A 237 -5.87 12.86 -6.17
CA TRP A 237 -5.90 14.32 -6.36
C TRP A 237 -6.03 15.06 -5.03
N LYS A 238 -5.39 16.24 -4.94
CA LYS A 238 -5.52 17.17 -3.81
C LYS A 238 -6.83 17.97 -3.92
N ALA A 239 -7.95 17.31 -3.62
CA ALA A 239 -9.33 17.84 -3.61
C ALA A 239 -9.85 18.45 -4.93
N GLY A 240 -11.17 18.39 -5.13
CA GLY A 240 -11.88 19.21 -6.13
C GLY A 240 -11.71 18.84 -7.60
N ILE A 241 -10.99 17.77 -7.95
CA ILE A 241 -10.81 17.37 -9.34
C ILE A 241 -11.62 16.09 -9.60
N VAL A 242 -12.70 16.25 -10.38
CA VAL A 242 -13.52 15.14 -10.89
C VAL A 242 -12.99 14.75 -12.26
N VAL A 243 -12.00 13.86 -12.30
CA VAL A 243 -11.60 13.19 -13.55
C VAL A 243 -12.33 11.87 -13.64
N PRO A 244 -12.95 11.53 -14.78
CA PRO A 244 -13.53 10.22 -14.98
C PRO A 244 -12.49 9.12 -14.77
N THR A 245 -12.88 8.08 -14.05
CA THR A 245 -12.16 6.80 -14.01
C THR A 245 -12.26 6.16 -15.39
N SER A 246 -11.19 5.54 -15.89
CA SER A 246 -11.22 4.84 -17.18
C SER A 246 -10.61 3.46 -17.08
N CYS A 247 -11.12 2.52 -17.86
CA CYS A 247 -10.64 1.15 -17.84
C CYS A 247 -10.58 0.64 -19.27
N ASN A 248 -9.36 0.46 -19.78
CA ASN A 248 -9.12 -0.33 -20.96
C ASN A 248 -8.87 -1.76 -20.50
N ALA A 249 -9.92 -2.56 -20.58
CA ALA A 249 -9.92 -3.94 -20.12
C ALA A 249 -8.91 -4.85 -20.85
N ASP A 250 -8.15 -4.35 -21.83
CA ASP A 250 -7.11 -5.11 -22.54
C ASP A 250 -5.70 -4.88 -21.98
N ALA A 251 -5.48 -3.91 -21.06
CA ALA A 251 -4.14 -3.73 -20.47
C ALA A 251 -4.04 -2.84 -19.22
N TYR A 252 -4.99 -1.94 -19.00
CA TYR A 252 -4.76 -0.78 -18.13
C TYR A 252 -6.07 -0.19 -17.61
N CYS A 253 -6.19 0.02 -16.30
CA CYS A 253 -7.29 0.78 -15.73
C CYS A 253 -6.79 1.84 -14.74
N GLU A 254 -7.47 2.99 -14.70
CA GLU A 254 -7.10 4.14 -13.88
C GLU A 254 -8.27 4.59 -13.00
N LEU A 255 -8.06 4.60 -11.68
CA LEU A 255 -8.94 5.23 -10.71
C LEU A 255 -8.51 6.68 -10.54
N ASN A 256 -9.47 7.59 -10.62
CA ASN A 256 -9.28 8.97 -10.21
C ASN A 256 -10.06 9.21 -8.91
N VAL A 257 -9.36 9.54 -7.83
CA VAL A 257 -9.95 9.72 -6.50
C VAL A 257 -9.32 10.93 -5.81
N CYS A 258 -10.07 11.61 -4.95
CA CYS A 258 -9.51 12.70 -4.13
C CYS A 258 -9.07 12.17 -2.76
N TYR A 259 -8.05 12.80 -2.18
CA TYR A 259 -7.81 12.64 -0.75
C TYR A 259 -9.06 13.08 0.05
N PRO A 260 -9.40 12.38 1.16
CA PRO A 260 -10.56 12.70 1.98
C PRO A 260 -10.67 14.15 2.45
N TYR A 261 -9.54 14.78 2.77
CA TYR A 261 -9.45 16.17 3.23
C TYR A 261 -8.05 16.74 2.98
N THR A 262 -7.90 18.07 3.09
CA THR A 262 -6.72 18.86 2.66
C THR A 262 -5.37 18.38 3.19
N ASN A 263 -5.32 17.89 4.43
CA ASN A 263 -4.09 17.45 5.09
C ASN A 263 -4.07 15.94 5.37
N TYR A 264 -4.83 15.16 4.59
CA TYR A 264 -4.86 13.72 4.73
C TYR A 264 -3.51 13.11 4.36
N VAL A 265 -2.96 12.29 5.25
CA VAL A 265 -1.73 11.53 4.99
C VAL A 265 -2.03 10.03 5.14
N TRP A 266 -2.08 9.33 4.02
CA TRP A 266 -2.56 7.94 3.93
C TRP A 266 -1.84 6.92 4.84
N HIS A 267 -0.61 7.22 5.27
CA HIS A 267 0.18 6.33 6.14
C HIS A 267 0.14 6.70 7.63
N LEU A 268 -0.48 7.83 8.01
CA LEU A 268 -0.58 8.21 9.41
C LEU A 268 -1.76 7.48 10.07
N PRO A 269 -1.57 6.86 11.26
CA PRO A 269 -2.64 6.14 11.96
C PRO A 269 -3.93 6.95 12.15
N LYS A 270 -3.80 8.23 12.52
CA LYS A 270 -4.95 9.13 12.72
C LYS A 270 -5.82 9.32 11.47
N ASP A 271 -5.19 9.26 10.29
CA ASP A 271 -5.85 9.54 9.01
C ASP A 271 -6.36 8.22 8.41
N GLN A 272 -5.50 7.21 8.30
CA GLN A 272 -5.84 5.92 7.69
C GLN A 272 -6.91 5.15 8.47
N PHE A 273 -6.96 5.31 9.80
CA PHE A 273 -7.96 4.66 10.65
C PHE A 273 -9.15 5.56 10.99
N SER A 274 -9.25 6.76 10.41
CA SER A 274 -10.47 7.56 10.43
C SER A 274 -11.58 6.88 9.61
N ALA A 275 -12.84 7.30 9.77
CA ALA A 275 -13.94 6.77 8.98
C ALA A 275 -13.75 7.06 7.48
N GLU A 276 -13.32 8.28 7.17
CA GLU A 276 -13.08 8.78 5.82
C GLU A 276 -11.87 8.11 5.16
N GLY A 277 -10.79 7.90 5.92
CA GLY A 277 -9.61 7.15 5.47
C GLY A 277 -9.94 5.70 5.13
N ARG A 278 -10.72 5.02 5.98
CA ARG A 278 -11.20 3.66 5.70
C ARG A 278 -12.07 3.61 4.45
N LEU A 279 -12.99 4.56 4.28
CA LEU A 279 -13.85 4.62 3.09
C LEU A 279 -13.03 4.85 1.81
N PHE A 280 -12.04 5.75 1.87
CA PHE A 280 -11.11 6.00 0.78
C PHE A 280 -10.36 4.73 0.37
N GLU A 281 -9.77 4.00 1.32
CA GLU A 281 -9.05 2.76 1.01
C GLU A 281 -9.97 1.66 0.49
N LYS A 282 -11.18 1.51 1.05
CA LYS A 282 -12.18 0.57 0.53
C LYS A 282 -12.53 0.89 -0.93
N THR A 283 -12.67 2.16 -1.28
CA THR A 283 -12.95 2.60 -2.66
C THR A 283 -11.81 2.20 -3.59
N VAL A 284 -10.56 2.47 -3.18
CA VAL A 284 -9.37 2.11 -3.95
C VAL A 284 -9.27 0.59 -4.14
N VAL A 285 -9.42 -0.18 -3.07
CA VAL A 285 -9.31 -1.65 -3.10
C VAL A 285 -10.43 -2.27 -3.92
N SER A 286 -11.68 -1.80 -3.75
CA SER A 286 -12.81 -2.29 -4.52
C SER A 286 -12.61 -2.05 -6.01
N TYR A 287 -12.12 -0.88 -6.39
CA TYR A 287 -11.79 -0.60 -7.79
C TYR A 287 -10.73 -1.55 -8.34
N ILE A 288 -9.63 -1.76 -7.62
CA ILE A 288 -8.56 -2.67 -8.03
C ILE A 288 -9.13 -4.08 -8.23
N LYS A 289 -9.96 -4.56 -7.29
CA LYS A 289 -10.63 -5.87 -7.41
C LYS A 289 -11.48 -5.97 -8.67
N GLU A 290 -12.34 -5.00 -8.93
CA GLU A 290 -13.19 -5.03 -10.13
C GLU A 290 -12.36 -4.93 -11.42
N ALA A 291 -11.34 -4.07 -11.46
CA ALA A 291 -10.46 -3.94 -12.61
C ALA A 291 -9.73 -5.25 -12.93
N VAL A 292 -9.25 -5.95 -11.90
CA VAL A 292 -8.64 -7.27 -12.01
C VAL A 292 -9.64 -8.30 -12.55
N ARG A 293 -10.85 -8.37 -11.99
CA ARG A 293 -11.88 -9.31 -12.47
C ARG A 293 -12.26 -9.02 -13.92
N LEU A 294 -12.44 -7.76 -14.28
CA LEU A 294 -12.74 -7.34 -15.66
C LEU A 294 -11.66 -7.73 -16.65
N TYR A 295 -10.39 -7.75 -16.23
CA TYR A 295 -9.28 -8.14 -17.10
C TYR A 295 -9.15 -9.66 -17.22
N PHE A 296 -9.09 -10.37 -16.09
CA PHE A 296 -8.76 -11.80 -16.04
C PHE A 296 -9.97 -12.74 -16.18
N ASN A 297 -11.20 -12.28 -15.93
CA ASN A 297 -12.42 -13.07 -16.09
C ASN A 297 -13.16 -12.78 -17.40
N LYS A 298 -12.53 -12.12 -18.38
CA LYS A 298 -13.07 -12.11 -19.74
C LYS A 298 -13.20 -13.56 -20.19
N GLU A 299 -14.41 -14.03 -20.43
CA GLU A 299 -14.56 -15.25 -21.22
C GLU A 299 -13.81 -15.01 -22.54
N PRO A 300 -12.98 -15.97 -22.99
CA PRO A 300 -12.35 -15.84 -24.29
C PRO A 300 -13.48 -15.62 -25.30
N THR A 301 -13.47 -14.47 -25.97
CA THR A 301 -14.38 -14.21 -27.08
C THR A 301 -14.19 -15.37 -28.04
N SER A 302 -15.13 -16.32 -28.04
CA SER A 302 -15.11 -17.43 -28.96
C SER A 302 -15.04 -16.80 -30.34
N VAL A 303 -13.96 -17.09 -31.06
CA VAL A 303 -13.89 -16.90 -32.49
C VAL A 303 -15.07 -17.68 -33.06
N LEU A 304 -16.20 -16.99 -33.27
CA LEU A 304 -17.21 -17.45 -34.18
C LEU A 304 -16.53 -17.38 -35.54
N ALA A 305 -16.04 -18.55 -35.94
CA ALA A 305 -15.71 -18.88 -37.30
C ALA A 305 -16.81 -18.30 -38.20
N GLN A 306 -16.48 -17.26 -38.95
CA GLN A 306 -17.21 -16.94 -40.17
C GLN A 306 -16.78 -17.98 -41.20
N SER A 307 -17.44 -19.13 -41.13
CA SER A 307 -17.63 -20.04 -42.25
C SER A 307 -19.08 -19.89 -42.71
N ALA A 308 -19.32 -18.97 -43.62
CA ALA A 308 -20.36 -18.99 -44.65
C ALA A 308 -20.05 -17.88 -45.66
#